data_AF-A0A9Q0D3B2-F1
#
_entry.id   AF-A0A9Q0D3B2-F1
#
_cell.length_a   1.000
_cell.length_b   1.000
_cell.length_c   1.000
_cell.angle_alpha   90.00
_cell.angle_beta   90.00
_cell.angle_gamma   90.00
#
_symmetry.space_group_name_H-M   'P 1'
#
loop_
_entity.id
_entity.type
_entity.pdbx_description
1 polymer ?
#
loop_
_entity_poly.entity_id
_entity_poly.type
_entity_poly.pdbx_seq_one_letter_code
_entity_poly.pdbx_strand_id
1 'polypeptide(L)'
;MCSREELQKRWKGLCLPMMQLENILSLGDFSQDIPWMDFLALGCSSLGRTITSAMKFACELLTEDEVGGPASIPLDTFTSLYTYLARLDEDIPQDHIDGYLDNLRTQA
;
A
#
# COMPACT_ATOMS: atom_id res chain seq x y z
N MET A 1 -0.20 -8.41 12.79
CA MET A 1 1.11 -7.74 12.89
C MET A 1 2.16 -8.76 12.50
N CYS A 2 3.06 -8.41 11.58
CA CYS A 2 4.11 -9.32 11.10
C CYS A 2 5.43 -8.86 11.72
N SER A 3 6.25 -9.78 12.25
CA SER A 3 7.58 -9.43 12.74
C SER A 3 8.53 -9.24 11.55
N ARG A 4 9.55 -8.39 11.71
CA ARG A 4 10.58 -8.16 10.70
C ARG A 4 11.24 -9.47 10.23
N GLU A 5 11.51 -10.40 11.15
CA GLU A 5 12.15 -11.68 10.86
C GLU A 5 11.27 -12.58 9.98
N GLU A 6 9.97 -12.67 10.30
CA GLU A 6 9.00 -13.46 9.53
C GLU A 6 8.80 -12.84 8.14
N LEU A 7 8.74 -11.51 8.06
CA LEU A 7 8.67 -10.79 6.79
C LEU A 7 9.90 -11.06 5.91
N GLN A 8 11.11 -10.94 6.46
CA GLN A 8 12.36 -11.21 5.74
C GLN A 8 12.42 -12.65 5.23
N LYS A 9 11.96 -13.61 6.04
CA LYS A 9 11.90 -15.02 5.63
C LYS A 9 10.94 -15.24 4.46
N ARG A 10 9.73 -14.65 4.51
CA ARG A 10 8.75 -14.70 3.41
C ARG A 10 9.28 -14.01 2.16
N TRP A 11 9.88 -12.83 2.30
CA TRP A 11 10.47 -12.07 1.20
C TRP A 11 11.56 -12.86 0.47
N LYS A 12 12.46 -13.50 1.23
CA LYS A 12 13.50 -14.39 0.68
C LYS A 12 12.90 -15.62 0.01
N GLY A 13 11.80 -16.17 0.55
CA GLY A 13 11.07 -17.28 -0.05
C GLY A 13 10.43 -16.94 -1.40
N LEU A 14 10.12 -15.66 -1.65
CA LEU A 14 9.64 -15.15 -2.94
C LEU A 14 10.77 -14.80 -3.91
N CYS A 15 12.03 -15.03 -3.54
CA CYS A 15 13.22 -14.67 -4.33
C CYS A 15 13.32 -13.17 -4.68
N LEU A 16 12.74 -12.31 -3.85
CA LEU A 16 12.79 -10.86 -4.05
C LEU A 16 14.10 -10.25 -3.49
N PRO A 17 14.62 -9.17 -4.08
CA PRO A 17 15.85 -8.52 -3.61
C PRO A 17 15.71 -7.98 -2.19
N MET A 18 16.64 -8.32 -1.28
CA MET A 18 16.61 -7.77 0.09
C MET A 18 16.83 -6.26 0.15
N MET A 19 17.57 -5.70 -0.80
CA MET A 19 17.74 -4.25 -0.91
C MET A 19 16.40 -3.53 -1.09
N GLN A 20 15.47 -4.12 -1.85
CA GLN A 20 14.13 -3.55 -2.04
C GLN A 20 13.33 -3.59 -0.73
N LEU A 21 13.44 -4.69 0.03
CA LEU A 21 12.81 -4.80 1.34
C LEU A 21 13.32 -3.73 2.31
N GLU A 22 14.65 -3.57 2.44
CA GLU A 22 15.23 -2.58 3.35
C GLU A 22 14.85 -1.14 2.97
N ASN A 23 14.74 -0.83 1.67
CA ASN A 23 14.24 0.47 1.21
C ASN A 23 12.80 0.72 1.66
N ILE A 24 11.92 -0.28 1.53
CA ILE A 24 10.52 -0.19 1.98
C ILE A 24 10.47 0.00 3.50
N LEU A 25 11.24 -0.79 4.26
CA LEU A 25 11.28 -0.69 5.72
C LEU A 25 11.79 0.67 6.19
N SER A 26 12.81 1.22 5.51
CA SER A 26 13.36 2.54 5.81
C SER A 26 12.38 3.67 5.46
N LEU A 27 11.65 3.55 4.35
CA LEU A 27 10.67 4.56 3.95
C LEU A 27 9.48 4.62 4.90
N GLY A 28 9.03 3.47 5.42
CA GLY A 28 7.94 3.37 6.37
C GLY A 28 8.32 3.61 7.84
N ASP A 29 9.61 3.86 8.13
CA ASP A 29 10.17 3.91 9.48
C ASP A 29 9.74 2.71 10.35
N PHE A 30 9.71 1.52 9.76
CA PHE A 30 9.19 0.33 10.43
C PHE A 30 10.22 -0.27 11.40
N SER A 31 9.81 -0.41 12.66
CA SER A 31 10.63 -0.96 13.74
C SER A 31 10.55 -2.50 13.80
N GLN A 32 10.01 -3.05 14.89
CA GLN A 32 9.90 -4.50 15.15
C GLN A 32 8.57 -5.08 14.67
N ASP A 33 7.49 -4.35 14.93
CA ASP A 33 6.14 -4.69 14.50
C ASP A 33 5.80 -3.90 13.24
N ILE A 34 5.48 -4.63 12.18
CA ILE A 34 5.20 -4.05 10.88
C ILE A 34 3.68 -4.02 10.67
N PRO A 35 3.06 -2.83 10.57
CA PRO A 35 1.68 -2.70 10.13
C PRO A 35 1.58 -3.24 8.70
N TRP A 36 0.83 -4.33 8.53
CA TRP A 36 0.79 -5.03 7.25
C TRP A 36 0.25 -4.16 6.12
N MET A 37 -0.76 -3.33 6.39
CA MET A 37 -1.38 -2.46 5.38
C MET A 37 -0.43 -1.36 4.90
N ASP A 38 0.31 -0.73 5.80
CA ASP A 38 1.29 0.31 5.46
C ASP A 38 2.45 -0.29 4.67
N PHE A 39 2.93 -1.47 5.09
CA PHE A 39 3.95 -2.22 4.35
C PHE A 39 3.46 -2.62 2.96
N LEU A 40 2.22 -3.09 2.84
CA LEU A 40 1.61 -3.44 1.57
C LEU A 40 1.52 -2.23 0.65
N ALA A 41 1.10 -1.07 1.18
CA ALA A 41 1.02 0.18 0.44
C ALA A 41 2.38 0.56 -0.15
N LEU A 42 3.44 0.54 0.67
CA LEU A 42 4.82 0.81 0.22
C LEU A 42 5.35 -0.24 -0.77
N GLY A 43 5.02 -1.51 -0.53
CA GLY A 43 5.36 -2.58 -1.47
C GLY A 43 4.74 -2.32 -2.83
N CYS A 44 3.46 -1.92 -2.86
CA CYS A 44 2.75 -1.60 -4.09
C CYS A 44 3.29 -0.34 -4.77
N SER A 45 3.73 0.68 -4.01
CA SER A 45 4.39 1.87 -4.58
C SER A 45 5.83 1.59 -5.06
N SER A 46 6.49 0.58 -4.50
CA SER A 46 7.76 0.10 -5.05
C SER A 46 7.58 -0.63 -6.39
N LEU A 47 6.42 -1.26 -6.63
CA LEU A 47 6.10 -1.95 -7.88
C LEU A 47 5.52 -0.98 -8.92
N GLY A 48 4.66 -0.07 -8.46
CA GLY A 48 3.98 0.92 -9.27
C GLY A 48 4.64 2.30 -9.14
N ARG A 49 5.12 2.87 -10.25
CA ARG A 49 5.81 4.17 -10.27
C ARG A 49 4.97 5.36 -9.78
N THR A 50 3.66 5.18 -9.61
CA THR A 50 2.70 6.21 -9.18
C THR A 50 1.72 5.65 -8.15
N ILE A 51 1.15 6.53 -7.32
CA ILE A 51 0.11 6.16 -6.34
C ILE A 51 -1.05 5.42 -7.02
N THR A 52 -1.48 5.85 -8.20
CA THR A 52 -2.55 5.16 -8.95
C THR A 52 -2.20 3.71 -9.26
N SER A 53 -0.96 3.43 -9.71
CA SER A 53 -0.52 2.06 -9.98
C SER A 53 -0.35 1.25 -8.70
N ALA A 54 0.13 1.87 -7.62
CA ALA A 54 0.22 1.23 -6.31
C ALA A 54 -1.17 0.81 -5.80
N MET A 55 -2.16 1.70 -5.91
CA MET A 55 -3.53 1.40 -5.50
C MET A 55 -4.15 0.26 -6.30
N LYS A 56 -3.87 0.16 -7.62
CA LYS A 56 -4.32 -0.97 -8.42
C LYS A 56 -3.77 -2.30 -7.92
N PHE A 57 -2.46 -2.38 -7.69
CA PHE A 57 -1.85 -3.59 -7.12
C PHE A 57 -2.41 -3.91 -5.73
N ALA A 58 -2.64 -2.91 -4.90
CA ALA A 58 -3.22 -3.11 -3.58
C ALA A 58 -4.65 -3.66 -3.66
N CYS A 59 -5.49 -3.12 -4.55
CA CYS A 59 -6.83 -3.64 -4.82
C CYS A 59 -6.79 -5.10 -5.29
N GLU A 60 -5.92 -5.44 -6.25
CA GLU A 60 -5.77 -6.81 -6.76
C GLU A 60 -5.28 -7.80 -5.68
N LEU A 61 -4.47 -7.34 -4.72
CA LEU A 61 -3.95 -8.18 -3.65
C LEU A 61 -4.92 -8.36 -2.48
N LEU A 62 -5.80 -7.39 -2.24
CA LEU A 62 -6.73 -7.37 -1.10
C LEU A 62 -8.15 -7.78 -1.47
N THR A 63 -8.49 -7.78 -2.75
CA THR A 63 -9.82 -8.15 -3.21
C THR A 63 -10.11 -9.63 -2.91
N GLU A 64 -11.37 -9.90 -2.58
CA GLU A 64 -11.91 -11.27 -2.50
C GLU A 64 -12.56 -11.71 -3.82
N ASP A 65 -12.59 -10.82 -4.83
CA ASP A 65 -13.11 -11.12 -6.16
C ASP A 65 -12.26 -12.21 -6.83
N GLU A 66 -12.87 -12.94 -7.77
CA GLU A 66 -12.14 -13.91 -8.59
C GLU A 66 -11.04 -13.23 -9.41
N VAL A 67 -9.99 -14.01 -9.75
CA VAL A 67 -8.88 -13.51 -10.58
C VAL A 67 -9.42 -13.01 -11.92
N GLY A 68 -9.23 -11.72 -12.20
CA GLY A 68 -9.77 -11.05 -13.39
C GLY A 68 -11.12 -10.35 -13.18
N GLY A 69 -11.66 -10.35 -11.95
CA GLY A 69 -12.81 -9.57 -11.53
C GLY A 69 -12.50 -8.07 -11.33
N PRO A 70 -13.45 -7.29 -10.79
CA PRO A 70 -13.32 -5.84 -10.66
C PRO A 70 -12.29 -5.38 -9.63
N ALA A 71 -11.73 -6.30 -8.83
CA ALA A 71 -10.77 -6.03 -7.77
C ALA A 71 -11.31 -5.03 -6.72
N SER A 72 -12.55 -5.26 -6.30
CA SER A 72 -13.24 -4.39 -5.34
C SER A 72 -12.68 -4.61 -3.94
N ILE A 73 -12.49 -3.52 -3.20
CA ILE A 73 -12.10 -3.52 -1.79
C ILE A 73 -12.98 -2.55 -1.00
N PRO A 74 -13.11 -2.72 0.33
CA PRO A 74 -13.82 -1.75 1.15
C PRO A 74 -13.25 -0.34 1.02
N LEU A 75 -14.13 0.66 0.94
CA LEU A 75 -13.74 2.07 0.78
C LEU A 75 -12.84 2.57 1.91
N ASP A 76 -13.06 2.10 3.14
CA ASP A 76 -12.21 2.45 4.29
C ASP A 76 -10.78 1.94 4.13
N THR A 77 -10.62 0.73 3.57
CA THR A 77 -9.31 0.16 3.24
C THR A 77 -8.64 0.98 2.15
N PHE A 78 -9.37 1.30 1.07
CA PHE A 78 -8.86 2.15 0.00
C PHE A 78 -8.41 3.52 0.51
N THR A 79 -9.24 4.17 1.33
CA THR A 79 -8.98 5.49 1.93
C THR A 79 -7.70 5.45 2.78
N SER A 80 -7.54 4.41 3.60
CA SER A 80 -6.38 4.26 4.47
C SER A 80 -5.08 4.13 3.67
N LEU A 81 -5.08 3.27 2.64
CA LEU A 81 -3.91 3.05 1.78
C LEU A 81 -3.56 4.30 0.96
N TYR A 82 -4.55 4.94 0.34
CA TYR A 82 -4.34 6.14 -0.47
C TYR A 82 -3.81 7.30 0.38
N THR A 83 -4.40 7.53 1.55
CA THR A 83 -3.96 8.60 2.47
C THR A 83 -2.53 8.37 2.93
N TYR A 84 -2.17 7.12 3.25
CA TYR A 84 -0.82 6.78 3.66
C TYR A 84 0.20 7.08 2.57
N LEU A 85 -0.05 6.63 1.34
CA LEU A 85 0.83 6.88 0.19
C LEU A 85 0.92 8.35 -0.17
N ALA A 86 -0.20 9.06 -0.20
CA ALA A 86 -0.23 10.47 -0.56
C ALA A 86 0.41 11.36 0.50
N ARG A 87 0.50 10.92 1.77
CA ARG A 87 1.26 11.63 2.82
C ARG A 87 2.78 11.45 2.70
N LEU A 88 3.23 10.38 2.07
CA LEU A 88 4.65 10.15 1.80
C LEU A 88 5.12 10.90 0.55
N ASP A 89 4.18 11.30 -0.31
CA ASP A 89 4.43 12.13 -1.47
C ASP A 89 4.32 13.61 -1.07
N GLU A 90 5.48 14.26 -0.84
CA GLU A 90 5.55 15.66 -0.42
C GLU A 90 4.92 16.64 -1.44
N ASP A 91 4.69 16.19 -2.68
CA ASP A 91 4.09 16.99 -3.74
C ASP A 91 2.55 17.04 -3.66
N ILE A 92 1.91 16.26 -2.77
CA ILE A 92 0.44 16.18 -2.66
C ILE A 92 -0.07 16.92 -1.42
N PRO A 93 -0.75 18.07 -1.57
CA PRO A 93 -1.36 18.78 -0.45
C PRO A 93 -2.46 17.96 0.24
N GLN A 94 -2.60 18.10 1.57
CA GLN A 94 -3.66 17.39 2.32
C GLN A 94 -5.08 17.72 1.81
N ASP A 95 -5.33 18.96 1.41
CA ASP A 95 -6.59 19.43 0.83
C ASP A 95 -6.93 18.73 -0.49
N HIS A 96 -5.94 18.37 -1.30
CA HIS A 96 -6.13 17.56 -2.49
C HIS A 96 -6.52 16.11 -2.14
N ILE A 97 -5.92 15.55 -1.10
CA ILE A 97 -6.23 14.19 -0.60
C ILE A 97 -7.67 14.18 -0.08
N ASP A 98 -8.02 15.11 0.79
CA ASP A 98 -9.34 15.21 1.41
C ASP A 98 -10.43 15.42 0.34
N GLY A 99 -10.19 16.33 -0.62
CA GLY A 99 -11.12 16.57 -1.72
C GLY A 99 -11.31 15.36 -2.64
N TYR A 100 -10.25 14.60 -2.92
CA TYR A 100 -10.38 13.36 -3.68
C TYR A 100 -11.19 12.29 -2.94
N LEU A 101 -10.92 12.11 -1.64
CA LEU A 101 -11.62 11.13 -0.80
C LEU A 101 -13.09 11.48 -0.58
N ASP A 102 -13.43 12.75 -0.43
CA ASP A 102 -14.82 13.21 -0.28
C ASP A 102 -15.66 12.96 -1.55
N ASN A 103 -15.08 13.24 -2.72
CA ASN A 103 -15.70 12.91 -4.00
C ASN A 103 -15.93 11.39 -4.14
N LEU A 104 -14.96 10.57 -3.73
CA LEU A 104 -15.07 9.11 -3.76
C LEU A 104 -16.19 8.59 -2.87
N ARG A 105 -16.31 9.12 -1.64
CA ARG A 105 -17.39 8.76 -0.71
C ARG A 105 -18.77 9.14 -1.21
N THR A 106 -18.86 10.21 -1.99
CA THR A 106 -20.13 10.65 -2.58
C THR A 106 -20.57 9.75 -3.75
N GLN A 107 -19.64 9.01 -4.37
CA GLN A 107 -19.89 8.15 -5.54
C GLN A 107 -19.98 6.65 -5.20
N ALA A 108 -19.58 6.25 -4.00
CA ALA A 108 -19.62 4.86 -3.50
C ALA A 108 -20.97 4.50 -2.88
#